data_AF-A0A661WT51-F1
#
_entry.id   AF-A0A661WT51-F1
#
_cell.length_a   1.000
_cell.length_b   1.000
_cell.length_c   1.000
_cell.angle_alpha   90.00
_cell.angle_beta   90.00
_cell.angle_gamma   90.00
#
_symmetry.space_group_name_H-M   'P 1'
#
loop_
_entity.id
_entity.type
_entity.pdbx_description
1 polymer ?
#
loop_
_entity_poly.entity_id
_entity_poly.type
_entity_poly.pdbx_seq_one_letter_code
_entity_poly.pdbx_strand_id
1 'polypeptide(L)'
;MRDISILHGGHFCILATGVDNLTIDNVRADADRDAFDIDCCKNVHISNCTINSPTDDGLCLKSSFALGYARATENVTITNCQVYGYDHGSLLDGTFRTEFKDETPGANHCITGRLKLGTESNGGFKNITVSNCIFEHSRGICIETADGGAIEDVLIDNISMRDVTDTPFFIRLNARMRGPEGTPVGVCRRITISNLNVYDVGGRPKSPELGAGMVMGIPGHYIEDLTLSHIRIYYRGGASKEAIDKEVPQNIDMYPDPYRWQSMPAYGIYFRCVKGLRVSDVVLRYINSDERPAFVLDDVHDADFYHIDAQKGKDALNFILKNVSNFSIHQANGVDDMKLKKAEKTVF
;
A
#
# COMPACT_ATOMS: atom_id res chain seq x y z
N MET A 1 5.49 8.45 -25.25
CA MET A 1 6.49 7.43 -25.58
C MET A 1 5.79 6.09 -25.76
N ARG A 2 6.26 5.27 -26.71
CA ARG A 2 5.57 4.04 -27.07
C ARG A 2 6.51 2.99 -27.66
N ASP A 3 6.24 1.71 -27.42
CA ASP A 3 6.87 0.56 -28.08
C ASP A 3 8.40 0.48 -27.93
N ILE A 4 8.92 0.84 -26.75
CA ILE A 4 10.35 0.76 -26.42
C ILE A 4 10.61 -0.15 -25.23
N SER A 5 11.81 -0.74 -25.21
CA SER A 5 12.34 -1.48 -24.07
C SER A 5 13.55 -0.74 -23.49
N ILE A 6 13.59 -0.62 -22.17
CA ILE A 6 14.68 0.01 -21.43
C ILE A 6 15.32 -1.04 -20.53
N LEU A 7 16.55 -1.46 -20.86
CA LEU A 7 17.38 -2.29 -20.00
C LEU A 7 18.35 -1.37 -19.26
N HIS A 8 18.19 -1.26 -17.95
CA HIS A 8 18.99 -0.41 -17.07
C HIS A 8 18.84 1.09 -17.43
N GLY A 9 18.29 1.86 -16.49
CA GLY A 9 17.96 3.29 -16.65
C GLY A 9 19.04 4.23 -16.12
N GLY A 10 20.16 3.68 -15.64
CA GLY A 10 21.18 4.41 -14.90
C GLY A 10 20.69 4.73 -13.49
N HIS A 11 19.79 5.71 -13.35
CA HIS A 11 19.15 6.02 -12.07
C HIS A 11 17.66 5.67 -12.05
N PHE A 12 16.92 6.16 -13.05
CA PHE A 12 15.50 5.87 -13.28
C PHE A 12 15.30 5.59 -14.76
N CYS A 13 14.41 4.67 -15.14
CA CYS A 13 14.14 4.45 -16.58
C CYS A 13 13.42 5.66 -17.20
N ILE A 14 12.47 6.25 -16.48
CA ILE A 14 11.74 7.46 -16.90
C ILE A 14 11.61 8.37 -15.68
N LEU A 15 12.08 9.61 -15.80
CA LEU A 15 11.77 10.70 -14.87
C LEU A 15 11.08 11.82 -15.65
N ALA A 16 9.77 11.91 -15.54
CA ALA A 16 8.97 12.99 -16.11
C ALA A 16 8.64 13.99 -15.00
N THR A 17 9.20 15.20 -15.07
CA THR A 17 8.96 16.26 -14.08
C THR A 17 8.26 17.45 -14.73
N GLY A 18 7.07 17.80 -14.24
CA GLY A 18 6.33 18.98 -14.71
C GLY A 18 5.72 18.83 -16.10
N VAL A 19 5.57 17.60 -16.60
CA VAL A 19 5.09 17.30 -17.96
C VAL A 19 3.57 17.18 -17.99
N ASP A 20 2.94 17.84 -18.96
CA ASP A 20 1.50 17.77 -19.17
C ASP A 20 1.15 16.99 -20.42
N ASN A 21 0.02 16.29 -20.40
CA ASN A 21 -0.50 15.47 -21.50
C ASN A 21 0.49 14.36 -21.88
N LEU A 22 1.01 13.67 -20.86
CA LEU A 22 1.98 12.59 -21.02
C LEU A 22 1.27 11.28 -21.36
N THR A 23 1.79 10.56 -22.36
CA THR A 23 1.37 9.19 -22.66
C THR A 23 2.58 8.26 -22.66
N ILE A 24 2.50 7.16 -21.91
CA ILE A 24 3.45 6.04 -21.89
C ILE A 24 2.65 4.79 -22.23
N ASP A 25 2.88 4.21 -23.40
CA ASP A 25 2.09 3.07 -23.87
C ASP A 25 2.99 1.94 -24.38
N ASN A 26 2.75 0.70 -23.94
CA ASN A 26 3.54 -0.46 -24.37
C ASN A 26 5.06 -0.28 -24.19
N VAL A 27 5.48 0.23 -23.02
CA VAL A 27 6.89 0.34 -22.65
C VAL A 27 7.27 -0.81 -21.72
N ARG A 28 8.42 -1.43 -21.99
CA ARG A 28 9.03 -2.43 -21.11
C ARG A 28 10.22 -1.81 -20.38
N ALA A 29 10.28 -1.95 -19.07
CA ALA A 29 11.39 -1.42 -18.26
C ALA A 29 11.94 -2.50 -17.35
N ASP A 30 13.26 -2.61 -17.31
CA ASP A 30 14.01 -3.45 -16.37
C ASP A 30 15.08 -2.58 -15.71
N ALA A 31 14.71 -2.04 -14.55
CA ALA A 31 15.35 -0.87 -13.96
C ALA A 31 16.49 -1.22 -12.99
N ASP A 32 17.36 -0.25 -12.75
CA ASP A 32 18.38 -0.31 -11.69
C ASP A 32 17.80 0.12 -10.33
N ARG A 33 16.91 1.12 -10.34
CA ARG A 33 16.09 1.57 -9.20
C ARG A 33 14.67 1.84 -9.68
N ASP A 34 14.07 3.00 -9.42
CA ASP A 34 12.70 3.27 -9.85
C ASP A 34 12.60 3.13 -11.37
N ALA A 35 11.55 2.47 -11.85
CA ALA A 35 11.35 2.40 -13.29
C ALA A 35 10.76 3.73 -13.77
N PHE A 36 9.52 4.06 -13.35
CA PHE A 36 8.82 5.25 -13.81
C PHE A 36 8.54 6.22 -12.66
N ASP A 37 9.12 7.41 -12.74
CA ASP A 37 8.84 8.55 -11.88
C ASP A 37 8.03 9.60 -12.62
N ILE A 38 6.81 9.84 -12.15
CA ILE A 38 5.88 10.83 -12.68
C ILE A 38 5.70 11.92 -11.63
N ASP A 39 6.48 12.98 -11.77
CA ASP A 39 6.60 14.04 -10.77
C ASP A 39 5.95 15.35 -11.25
N CYS A 40 5.04 15.91 -10.45
CA CYS A 40 4.34 17.16 -10.74
C CYS A 40 3.68 17.22 -12.14
N CYS A 41 3.18 16.10 -12.65
CA CYS A 41 2.65 15.97 -14.02
C CYS A 41 1.11 16.05 -14.05
N LYS A 42 0.55 16.47 -15.19
CA LYS A 42 -0.92 16.57 -15.36
C LYS A 42 -1.40 15.85 -16.62
N ASN A 43 -2.57 15.22 -16.54
CA ASN A 43 -3.20 14.49 -17.66
C ASN A 43 -2.25 13.41 -18.19
N VAL A 44 -2.03 12.38 -17.37
CA VAL A 44 -1.06 11.31 -17.65
C VAL A 44 -1.80 10.01 -17.94
N HIS A 45 -1.43 9.35 -19.04
CA HIS A 45 -1.92 8.03 -19.41
C HIS A 45 -0.75 7.05 -19.48
N ILE A 46 -0.74 6.03 -18.62
CA ILE A 46 0.22 4.94 -18.62
C ILE A 46 -0.55 3.65 -18.90
N SER A 47 -0.28 3.01 -20.03
CA SER A 47 -1.03 1.82 -20.45
C SER A 47 -0.13 0.72 -20.99
N ASN A 48 -0.56 -0.53 -20.80
CA ASN A 48 0.01 -1.70 -21.46
C ASN A 48 1.52 -1.89 -21.19
N CYS A 49 2.04 -1.39 -20.06
CA CYS A 49 3.46 -1.43 -19.75
C CYS A 49 3.85 -2.68 -18.94
N THR A 50 5.08 -3.16 -19.13
CA THR A 50 5.67 -4.23 -18.33
C THR A 50 6.87 -3.69 -17.57
N ILE A 51 6.78 -3.63 -16.25
CA ILE A 51 7.66 -2.81 -15.42
C ILE A 51 8.34 -3.70 -14.38
N ASN A 52 9.66 -3.84 -14.47
CA ASN A 52 10.48 -4.50 -13.46
C ASN A 52 11.35 -3.47 -12.74
N SER A 53 11.23 -3.40 -11.41
CA SER A 53 12.18 -2.70 -10.55
C SER A 53 12.56 -3.64 -9.40
N PRO A 54 13.76 -4.25 -9.45
CA PRO A 54 14.12 -5.31 -8.51
C PRO A 54 14.19 -4.78 -7.07
N THR A 55 14.74 -3.58 -6.88
CA THR A 55 15.09 -3.09 -5.53
C THR A 55 14.48 -1.74 -5.16
N ASP A 56 13.66 -1.14 -6.04
CA ASP A 56 12.97 0.12 -5.79
C ASP A 56 11.55 0.15 -6.40
N ASP A 57 10.92 1.33 -6.49
CA ASP A 57 9.53 1.47 -6.94
C ASP A 57 9.39 1.21 -8.46
N GLY A 58 8.47 0.33 -8.87
CA GLY A 58 8.23 0.08 -10.29
C GLY A 58 7.61 1.30 -10.98
N LEU A 59 6.51 1.80 -10.42
CA LEU A 59 5.81 2.99 -10.92
C LEU A 59 5.49 3.90 -9.74
N CYS A 60 6.16 5.05 -9.70
CA CYS A 60 6.08 6.03 -8.64
C CYS A 60 5.48 7.34 -9.15
N LEU A 61 4.36 7.74 -8.56
CA LEU A 61 3.83 9.09 -8.70
C LEU A 61 4.45 9.93 -7.58
N LYS A 62 5.06 11.06 -7.96
CA LYS A 62 5.62 12.05 -7.04
C LYS A 62 4.96 13.42 -7.27
N SER A 63 5.01 14.27 -6.26
CA SER A 63 4.61 15.68 -6.37
C SER A 63 5.56 16.51 -5.53
N SER A 64 6.84 16.42 -5.87
CA SER A 64 7.93 17.05 -5.15
C SER A 64 7.90 18.58 -5.24
N PHE A 65 8.85 19.24 -4.58
CA PHE A 65 9.08 20.67 -4.74
C PHE A 65 10.11 21.00 -5.86
N ALA A 66 10.41 20.05 -6.76
CA ALA A 66 11.46 20.20 -7.78
C ALA A 66 11.24 21.36 -8.75
N LEU A 67 9.97 21.80 -8.93
CA LEU A 67 9.63 22.95 -9.78
C LEU A 67 9.84 24.31 -9.08
N GLY A 68 10.27 24.32 -7.81
CA GLY A 68 10.38 25.53 -6.99
C GLY A 68 9.04 26.06 -6.45
N TYR A 69 7.93 25.37 -6.74
CA TYR A 69 6.61 25.59 -6.17
C TYR A 69 5.87 24.25 -6.05
N ALA A 70 4.89 24.18 -5.14
CA ALA A 70 4.09 22.98 -4.94
C ALA A 70 3.14 22.79 -6.12
N ARG A 71 3.27 21.63 -6.80
CA ARG A 71 2.41 21.26 -7.93
C ARG A 71 1.97 19.82 -7.79
N ALA A 72 0.66 19.59 -7.84
CA ALA A 72 0.11 18.24 -7.76
C ALA A 72 0.48 17.41 -9.00
N THR A 73 0.62 16.10 -8.80
CA THR A 73 0.46 15.13 -9.89
C THR A 73 -1.02 14.77 -9.97
N GLU A 74 -1.67 15.12 -11.09
CA GLU A 74 -3.13 15.07 -11.16
C GLU A 74 -3.68 14.59 -12.51
N ASN A 75 -4.87 13.98 -12.48
CA ASN A 75 -5.52 13.35 -13.62
C ASN A 75 -4.63 12.27 -14.25
N VAL A 76 -4.36 11.22 -13.47
CA VAL A 76 -3.50 10.10 -13.89
C VAL A 76 -4.33 8.84 -14.07
N THR A 77 -4.18 8.16 -15.20
CA THR A 77 -4.71 6.83 -15.44
C THR A 77 -3.57 5.85 -15.68
N ILE A 78 -3.51 4.79 -14.89
CA ILE A 78 -2.59 3.66 -15.05
C ILE A 78 -3.43 2.42 -15.32
N THR A 79 -3.27 1.78 -16.47
CA THR A 79 -4.10 0.61 -16.80
C THR A 79 -3.40 -0.47 -17.61
N ASN A 80 -3.82 -1.73 -17.40
CA ASN A 80 -3.28 -2.88 -18.12
C ASN A 80 -1.75 -3.02 -17.97
N CYS A 81 -1.20 -2.63 -16.82
CA CYS A 81 0.23 -2.71 -16.56
C CYS A 81 0.57 -3.93 -15.71
N GLN A 82 1.80 -4.41 -15.87
CA GLN A 82 2.38 -5.49 -15.07
C GLN A 82 3.57 -4.93 -14.29
N VAL A 83 3.64 -5.18 -12.98
CA VAL A 83 4.69 -4.64 -12.10
C VAL A 83 5.36 -5.76 -11.33
N TYR A 84 6.70 -5.78 -11.36
CA TYR A 84 7.52 -6.87 -10.88
C TYR A 84 8.76 -6.38 -10.13
N GLY A 85 9.31 -7.26 -9.28
CA GLY A 85 10.61 -7.12 -8.63
C GLY A 85 11.58 -8.26 -8.91
N TYR A 86 11.51 -8.87 -10.10
CA TYR A 86 12.42 -9.93 -10.55
C TYR A 86 13.87 -9.45 -10.64
N ASP A 87 14.84 -10.36 -10.71
CA ASP A 87 16.25 -10.03 -10.82
C ASP A 87 16.55 -9.12 -12.03
N HIS A 88 17.54 -8.25 -11.89
CA HIS A 88 17.98 -7.33 -12.95
C HIS A 88 18.17 -8.03 -14.31
N GLY A 89 17.58 -7.46 -15.35
CA GLY A 89 17.68 -7.92 -16.74
C GLY A 89 16.81 -9.14 -17.07
N SER A 90 16.25 -9.83 -16.06
CA SER A 90 15.55 -11.09 -16.26
C SER A 90 14.15 -10.94 -16.87
N LEU A 91 13.56 -9.74 -16.80
CA LEU A 91 12.30 -9.46 -17.47
C LEU A 91 12.49 -9.30 -18.98
N LEU A 92 13.58 -8.65 -19.39
CA LEU A 92 13.85 -8.42 -20.80
C LEU A 92 14.45 -9.64 -21.50
N ASP A 93 15.26 -10.45 -20.80
CA ASP A 93 15.76 -11.72 -21.33
C ASP A 93 14.71 -12.86 -21.30
N GLY A 94 13.59 -12.65 -20.59
CA GLY A 94 12.44 -13.56 -20.54
C GLY A 94 12.61 -14.73 -19.57
N THR A 95 13.58 -14.68 -18.66
CA THR A 95 13.84 -15.75 -17.67
C THR A 95 13.11 -15.55 -16.34
N PHE A 96 12.72 -14.32 -16.00
CA PHE A 96 11.96 -13.98 -14.78
C PHE A 96 12.56 -14.59 -13.51
N ARG A 97 13.88 -14.42 -13.33
CA ARG A 97 14.63 -15.01 -12.22
C ARG A 97 14.27 -14.33 -10.90
N THR A 98 14.30 -15.10 -9.82
CA THR A 98 14.09 -14.68 -8.44
C THR A 98 15.24 -15.21 -7.56
N GLU A 99 16.46 -15.14 -8.06
CA GLU A 99 17.66 -15.63 -7.37
C GLU A 99 18.14 -14.65 -6.31
N PHE A 100 17.89 -13.34 -6.49
CA PHE A 100 18.14 -12.35 -5.45
C PHE A 100 17.30 -12.70 -4.22
N LYS A 101 18.00 -12.93 -3.11
CA LYS A 101 17.37 -13.16 -1.82
C LYS A 101 17.52 -11.91 -0.98
N ASP A 102 16.36 -11.40 -0.58
CA ASP A 102 16.26 -10.35 0.41
C ASP A 102 17.20 -10.62 1.58
N GLU A 103 17.87 -9.56 2.01
CA GLU A 103 18.59 -9.54 3.29
C GLU A 103 19.82 -10.47 3.36
N THR A 104 20.34 -10.95 2.22
CA THR A 104 21.66 -11.59 2.12
C THR A 104 22.78 -10.68 2.66
N PRO A 105 23.89 -11.23 3.20
CA PRO A 105 24.99 -10.42 3.73
C PRO A 105 25.49 -9.39 2.70
N GLY A 106 25.41 -8.09 3.03
CA GLY A 106 25.78 -6.99 2.14
C GLY A 106 24.64 -6.41 1.30
N ALA A 107 23.43 -6.99 1.35
CA ALA A 107 22.25 -6.42 0.71
C ALA A 107 21.78 -5.16 1.47
N ASN A 108 21.82 -4.01 0.80
CA ASN A 108 21.31 -2.73 1.31
C ASN A 108 19.88 -2.42 0.86
N HIS A 109 19.32 -3.29 0.02
CA HIS A 109 17.99 -3.16 -0.55
C HIS A 109 17.26 -4.50 -0.49
N CYS A 110 15.99 -4.45 -0.85
CA CYS A 110 15.08 -5.58 -0.78
C CYS A 110 14.07 -5.51 -1.93
N ILE A 111 13.51 -6.66 -2.31
CA ILE A 111 12.58 -6.87 -3.42
C ILE A 111 11.44 -5.87 -3.31
N THR A 112 11.31 -4.98 -4.29
CA THR A 112 10.34 -3.87 -4.22
C THR A 112 9.32 -3.93 -5.35
N GLY A 113 9.59 -3.42 -6.56
CA GLY A 113 8.66 -3.58 -7.69
C GLY A 113 7.23 -3.12 -7.41
N ARG A 114 7.03 -2.02 -6.67
CA ARG A 114 5.70 -1.57 -6.22
C ARG A 114 5.12 -0.45 -7.09
N LEU A 115 3.80 -0.27 -7.01
CA LEU A 115 3.16 0.98 -7.41
C LEU A 115 3.06 1.91 -6.21
N LYS A 116 3.47 3.17 -6.36
CA LYS A 116 3.54 4.12 -5.24
C LYS A 116 3.01 5.52 -5.60
N LEU A 117 2.34 6.15 -4.63
CA LEU A 117 2.21 7.61 -4.54
C LEU A 117 3.08 8.07 -3.37
N GLY A 118 4.06 8.94 -3.62
CA GLY A 118 4.98 9.49 -2.61
C GLY A 118 6.43 8.98 -2.73
N THR A 119 7.32 9.21 -1.75
CA THR A 119 7.10 9.99 -0.52
C THR A 119 7.07 11.48 -0.77
N GLU A 120 7.76 11.95 -1.82
CA GLU A 120 7.77 13.34 -2.26
C GLU A 120 6.35 13.77 -2.64
N SER A 121 5.72 14.52 -1.75
CA SER A 121 4.27 14.72 -1.75
C SER A 121 3.87 16.18 -1.49
N ASN A 122 4.78 17.13 -1.69
CA ASN A 122 4.57 18.55 -1.41
C ASN A 122 3.36 19.15 -2.16
N GLY A 123 3.17 18.76 -3.42
CA GLY A 123 2.09 19.25 -4.27
C GLY A 123 0.79 18.44 -4.16
N GLY A 124 0.87 17.19 -3.72
CA GLY A 124 -0.26 16.28 -3.60
C GLY A 124 -0.56 15.47 -4.87
N PHE A 125 -1.55 14.59 -4.74
CA PHE A 125 -2.01 13.64 -5.75
C PHE A 125 -3.52 13.71 -5.86
N LYS A 126 -4.04 13.98 -7.06
CA LYS A 126 -5.46 14.22 -7.27
C LYS A 126 -6.00 13.47 -8.47
N ASN A 127 -7.14 12.83 -8.32
CA ASN A 127 -7.82 12.14 -9.41
C ASN A 127 -6.90 11.10 -10.09
N ILE A 128 -6.60 10.04 -9.35
CA ILE A 128 -5.71 8.96 -9.76
C ILE A 128 -6.52 7.69 -9.91
N THR A 129 -6.46 7.06 -11.09
CA THR A 129 -7.09 5.76 -11.34
C THR A 129 -6.03 4.73 -11.71
N VAL A 130 -6.02 3.60 -11.01
CA VAL A 130 -5.21 2.42 -11.33
C VAL A 130 -6.16 1.26 -11.56
N SER A 131 -6.11 0.63 -12.74
CA SER A 131 -7.03 -0.48 -13.03
C SER A 131 -6.45 -1.57 -13.91
N ASN A 132 -6.90 -2.81 -13.70
CA ASN A 132 -6.54 -3.97 -14.53
C ASN A 132 -5.02 -4.26 -14.52
N CYS A 133 -4.36 -4.10 -13.39
CA CYS A 133 -2.92 -4.32 -13.26
C CYS A 133 -2.60 -5.64 -12.54
N ILE A 134 -1.47 -6.22 -12.88
CA ILE A 134 -0.94 -7.45 -12.28
C ILE A 134 0.36 -7.14 -11.55
N PHE A 135 0.50 -7.69 -10.35
CA PHE A 135 1.72 -7.62 -9.57
C PHE A 135 2.23 -9.02 -9.27
N GLU A 136 3.52 -9.26 -9.45
CA GLU A 136 4.16 -10.52 -9.05
C GLU A 136 5.54 -10.26 -8.48
N HIS A 137 5.93 -10.99 -7.43
CA HIS A 137 7.24 -10.85 -6.79
C HIS A 137 7.54 -9.39 -6.45
N SER A 138 6.64 -8.75 -5.70
CA SER A 138 6.56 -7.29 -5.53
C SER A 138 6.15 -6.87 -4.11
N ARG A 139 6.17 -5.56 -3.82
CA ARG A 139 5.69 -4.92 -2.60
C ARG A 139 4.29 -4.32 -2.71
N GLY A 140 3.51 -4.76 -3.70
CA GLY A 140 2.12 -4.36 -3.86
C GLY A 140 1.95 -2.87 -4.11
N ILE A 141 1.03 -2.25 -3.36
CA ILE A 141 0.58 -0.86 -3.57
C ILE A 141 0.92 0.02 -2.36
N CYS A 142 1.36 1.24 -2.63
CA CYS A 142 1.75 2.18 -1.60
C CYS A 142 1.15 3.57 -1.86
N ILE A 143 0.50 4.17 -0.87
CA ILE A 143 -0.16 5.48 -0.96
C ILE A 143 0.27 6.32 0.24
N GLU A 144 1.13 7.31 0.01
CA GLU A 144 1.81 8.03 1.08
C GLU A 144 1.83 9.54 0.87
N THR A 145 1.34 10.28 1.87
CA THR A 145 1.61 11.70 1.99
C THR A 145 2.48 11.96 3.21
N ALA A 146 3.67 12.50 2.96
CA ALA A 146 4.73 12.70 3.95
C ALA A 146 5.13 14.16 4.11
N ASP A 147 4.97 14.95 3.06
CA ASP A 147 5.56 16.27 2.91
C ASP A 147 4.49 17.37 2.74
N GLY A 148 3.23 17.07 3.09
CA GLY A 148 2.15 18.04 3.31
C GLY A 148 1.05 18.11 2.25
N GLY A 149 1.27 17.62 1.02
CA GLY A 149 0.25 17.70 -0.03
C GLY A 149 -0.93 16.74 0.20
N ALA A 150 -2.07 17.07 -0.38
CA ALA A 150 -3.27 16.25 -0.29
C ALA A 150 -3.15 15.02 -1.20
N ILE A 151 -3.49 13.83 -0.70
CA ILE A 151 -3.90 12.68 -1.50
C ILE A 151 -5.42 12.66 -1.48
N GLU A 152 -6.03 12.81 -2.65
CA GLU A 152 -7.48 12.75 -2.77
C GLU A 152 -7.97 12.21 -4.11
N ASP A 153 -9.11 11.54 -4.08
CA ASP A 153 -9.78 10.97 -5.25
C ASP A 153 -8.92 9.90 -5.94
N VAL A 154 -8.64 8.82 -5.20
CA VAL A 154 -7.85 7.68 -5.69
C VAL A 154 -8.73 6.45 -5.82
N LEU A 155 -8.77 5.88 -7.03
CA LEU A 155 -9.45 4.62 -7.34
C LEU A 155 -8.44 3.57 -7.77
N ILE A 156 -8.44 2.43 -7.08
CA ILE A 156 -7.66 1.25 -7.42
C ILE A 156 -8.62 0.09 -7.60
N ASP A 157 -8.70 -0.45 -8.80
CA ASP A 157 -9.72 -1.45 -9.16
C ASP A 157 -9.18 -2.60 -10.01
N ASN A 158 -9.72 -3.79 -9.80
CA ASN A 158 -9.43 -4.99 -10.59
C ASN A 158 -7.92 -5.31 -10.65
N ILE A 159 -7.36 -5.64 -9.49
CA ILE A 159 -5.93 -5.91 -9.31
C ILE A 159 -5.72 -7.37 -8.89
N SER A 160 -4.75 -8.03 -9.52
CA SER A 160 -4.30 -9.36 -9.10
C SER A 160 -2.85 -9.31 -8.63
N MET A 161 -2.55 -9.93 -7.49
CA MET A 161 -1.21 -9.99 -6.93
C MET A 161 -0.81 -11.41 -6.53
N ARG A 162 0.45 -11.78 -6.75
CA ARG A 162 1.01 -13.05 -6.27
C ARG A 162 2.44 -12.85 -5.77
N ASP A 163 2.83 -13.55 -4.71
CA ASP A 163 4.16 -13.42 -4.10
C ASP A 163 4.49 -11.96 -3.75
N VAL A 164 3.88 -11.50 -2.66
CA VAL A 164 4.02 -10.12 -2.19
C VAL A 164 4.93 -10.08 -0.96
N THR A 165 6.01 -9.30 -1.06
CA THR A 165 7.12 -9.21 -0.11
C THR A 165 6.99 -8.00 0.83
N ASP A 166 5.91 -7.93 1.60
CA ASP A 166 5.80 -7.19 2.90
C ASP A 166 4.33 -6.94 3.24
N THR A 167 3.55 -6.36 2.33
CA THR A 167 2.15 -5.97 2.55
C THR A 167 1.42 -5.85 1.22
N PRO A 168 0.12 -6.21 1.12
CA PRO A 168 -0.63 -6.08 -0.13
C PRO A 168 -0.90 -4.61 -0.49
N PHE A 169 -1.12 -3.77 0.53
CA PHE A 169 -1.25 -2.33 0.40
C PHE A 169 -0.83 -1.60 1.68
N PHE A 170 -0.19 -0.45 1.50
CA PHE A 170 0.24 0.46 2.56
C PHE A 170 -0.32 1.86 2.29
N ILE A 171 -1.19 2.35 3.17
CA ILE A 171 -1.71 3.72 3.12
C ILE A 171 -1.21 4.47 4.35
N ARG A 172 -0.47 5.56 4.12
CA ARG A 172 0.18 6.32 5.18
C ARG A 172 -0.03 7.82 5.00
N LEU A 173 -0.54 8.47 6.05
CA LEU A 173 -0.41 9.91 6.24
C LEU A 173 0.64 10.13 7.32
N ASN A 174 1.78 10.71 6.99
CA ASN A 174 2.85 11.05 7.92
C ASN A 174 3.27 12.53 7.79
N ALA A 175 4.18 12.96 8.65
CA ALA A 175 4.63 14.35 8.75
C ALA A 175 6.16 14.41 8.78
N ARG A 176 6.80 13.95 7.69
CA ARG A 176 8.25 14.10 7.46
C ARG A 176 8.63 15.53 7.11
N MET A 177 7.72 16.25 6.45
CA MET A 177 7.76 17.71 6.25
C MET A 177 9.03 18.23 5.55
N ARG A 178 9.51 17.58 4.48
CA ARG A 178 10.66 18.06 3.68
C ARG A 178 10.35 19.22 2.72
N GLY A 179 9.20 19.87 2.89
CA GLY A 179 8.79 21.04 2.12
C GLY A 179 9.28 22.37 2.70
N PRO A 180 8.86 23.50 2.11
CA PRO A 180 9.08 24.81 2.69
C PRO A 180 8.56 24.90 4.13
N GLU A 181 9.23 25.70 4.96
CA GLU A 181 8.81 25.95 6.34
C GLU A 181 7.37 26.47 6.40
N GLY A 182 6.59 26.00 7.37
CA GLY A 182 5.17 26.36 7.53
C GLY A 182 4.20 25.57 6.66
N THR A 183 4.68 24.63 5.83
CA THR A 183 3.80 23.67 5.13
C THR A 183 2.97 22.91 6.17
N PRO A 184 1.63 22.82 6.05
CA PRO A 184 0.82 22.03 6.98
C PRO A 184 0.97 20.53 6.71
N VAL A 185 0.66 19.70 7.71
CA VAL A 185 0.52 18.26 7.50
C VAL A 185 -0.55 18.00 6.44
N GLY A 186 -0.31 16.99 5.60
CA GLY A 186 -1.19 16.67 4.49
C GLY A 186 -2.51 16.05 4.91
N VAL A 187 -3.32 15.80 3.88
CA VAL A 187 -4.63 15.15 3.99
C VAL A 187 -4.61 13.92 3.11
N CYS A 188 -5.25 12.84 3.54
CA CYS A 188 -5.33 11.59 2.79
C CYS A 188 -6.78 11.09 2.85
N ARG A 189 -7.50 11.17 1.73
CA ARG A 189 -8.95 10.92 1.75
C ARG A 189 -9.57 10.49 0.43
N ARG A 190 -10.80 9.99 0.49
CA ARG A 190 -11.60 9.58 -0.69
C ARG A 190 -10.82 8.57 -1.54
N ILE A 191 -10.46 7.48 -0.89
CA ILE A 191 -9.69 6.38 -1.49
C ILE A 191 -10.62 5.17 -1.58
N THR A 192 -10.69 4.56 -2.76
CA THR A 192 -11.39 3.29 -2.97
C THR A 192 -10.40 2.26 -3.50
N ILE A 193 -10.31 1.13 -2.81
CA ILE A 193 -9.64 -0.08 -3.31
C ILE A 193 -10.71 -1.16 -3.47
N SER A 194 -10.95 -1.59 -4.69
CA SER A 194 -11.96 -2.60 -5.02
C SER A 194 -11.43 -3.72 -5.91
N ASN A 195 -12.08 -4.88 -5.86
CA ASN A 195 -11.78 -6.02 -6.72
C ASN A 195 -10.30 -6.42 -6.68
N LEU A 196 -9.81 -6.70 -5.47
CA LEU A 196 -8.42 -7.05 -5.20
C LEU A 196 -8.29 -8.54 -4.88
N ASN A 197 -7.49 -9.28 -5.65
CA ASN A 197 -7.24 -10.70 -5.43
C ASN A 197 -5.73 -10.97 -5.23
N VAL A 198 -5.35 -11.34 -4.01
CA VAL A 198 -3.96 -11.52 -3.60
C VAL A 198 -3.71 -12.93 -3.08
N TYR A 199 -2.60 -13.53 -3.51
CA TYR A 199 -2.12 -14.79 -2.97
C TYR A 199 -0.65 -14.71 -2.55
N ASP A 200 -0.31 -15.35 -1.43
CA ASP A 200 1.05 -15.43 -0.90
C ASP A 200 1.65 -14.06 -0.55
N VAL A 201 1.00 -13.35 0.37
CA VAL A 201 1.54 -12.11 0.95
C VAL A 201 2.06 -12.31 2.35
N GLY A 202 3.26 -11.80 2.64
CA GLY A 202 3.77 -11.81 4.01
C GLY A 202 5.10 -11.08 4.13
N GLY A 203 5.50 -10.84 5.38
CA GLY A 203 6.74 -10.18 5.72
C GLY A 203 7.99 -10.92 5.23
N ARG A 204 9.07 -10.16 5.08
CA ARG A 204 10.40 -10.66 4.73
C ARG A 204 11.02 -11.52 5.84
N PRO A 205 12.07 -12.30 5.55
CA PRO A 205 12.69 -13.21 6.54
C PRO A 205 13.07 -12.59 7.88
N LYS A 206 13.60 -11.35 7.93
CA LYS A 206 13.91 -10.64 9.19
C LYS A 206 12.69 -10.05 9.91
N SER A 207 11.56 -9.92 9.22
CA SER A 207 10.32 -9.35 9.76
C SER A 207 9.10 -10.22 9.37
N PRO A 208 9.09 -11.52 9.72
CA PRO A 208 8.07 -12.46 9.24
C PRO A 208 6.67 -12.18 9.81
N GLU A 209 6.60 -11.37 10.88
CA GLU A 209 5.35 -10.92 11.48
C GLU A 209 4.79 -9.66 10.79
N LEU A 210 5.49 -9.08 9.82
CA LEU A 210 4.92 -8.14 8.87
C LEU A 210 4.05 -8.92 7.85
N GLY A 211 3.19 -8.26 7.08
CA GLY A 211 2.30 -8.98 6.14
C GLY A 211 0.93 -8.34 6.00
N ALA A 212 0.42 -7.77 7.08
CA ALA A 212 -0.91 -7.18 7.11
C ALA A 212 -1.04 -6.02 6.12
N GLY A 213 -2.24 -5.82 5.57
CA GLY A 213 -2.60 -4.52 5.00
C GLY A 213 -2.51 -3.44 6.07
N MET A 214 -1.98 -2.27 5.73
CA MET A 214 -1.71 -1.21 6.71
C MET A 214 -2.35 0.09 6.26
N VAL A 215 -3.18 0.67 7.12
CA VAL A 215 -3.82 1.97 6.88
C VAL A 215 -3.60 2.82 8.12
N MET A 216 -2.72 3.80 8.04
CA MET A 216 -2.23 4.51 9.22
C MET A 216 -2.13 6.02 9.02
N GLY A 217 -3.04 6.76 9.65
CA GLY A 217 -2.87 8.18 9.94
C GLY A 217 -1.90 8.42 11.09
N ILE A 218 -1.83 9.66 11.57
CA ILE A 218 -1.11 10.04 12.79
C ILE A 218 -2.06 10.75 13.76
N PRO A 219 -1.73 10.85 15.06
CA PRO A 219 -2.57 11.55 16.02
C PRO A 219 -2.94 12.96 15.53
N GLY A 220 -4.24 13.27 15.52
CA GLY A 220 -4.78 14.54 15.03
C GLY A 220 -4.96 14.65 13.51
N HIS A 221 -4.46 13.71 12.71
CA HIS A 221 -4.59 13.70 11.26
C HIS A 221 -5.04 12.32 10.75
N TYR A 222 -6.35 12.22 10.51
CA TYR A 222 -7.00 10.98 10.12
C TYR A 222 -6.87 10.74 8.61
N ILE A 223 -6.79 9.48 8.21
CA ILE A 223 -7.16 9.08 6.84
C ILE A 223 -8.69 9.07 6.78
N GLU A 224 -9.28 9.78 5.82
CA GLU A 224 -10.73 10.01 5.79
C GLU A 224 -11.41 9.38 4.57
N ASP A 225 -12.60 8.82 4.73
CA ASP A 225 -13.40 8.30 3.61
C ASP A 225 -12.65 7.23 2.77
N LEU A 226 -12.33 6.12 3.43
CA LEU A 226 -11.67 4.95 2.84
C LEU A 226 -12.69 3.84 2.62
N THR A 227 -12.76 3.33 1.39
CA THR A 227 -13.57 2.17 1.03
C THR A 227 -12.68 1.02 0.56
N LEU A 228 -12.82 -0.13 1.20
CA LEU A 228 -12.21 -1.41 0.80
C LEU A 228 -13.34 -2.38 0.46
N SER A 229 -13.44 -2.85 -0.79
CA SER A 229 -14.54 -3.74 -1.18
C SER A 229 -14.14 -4.87 -2.12
N HIS A 230 -14.80 -6.02 -2.03
CA HIS A 230 -14.54 -7.16 -2.93
C HIS A 230 -13.07 -7.61 -2.92
N ILE A 231 -12.55 -7.90 -1.73
CA ILE A 231 -11.13 -8.19 -1.51
C ILE A 231 -10.96 -9.65 -1.08
N ARG A 232 -10.05 -10.38 -1.72
CA ARG A 232 -9.60 -11.71 -1.28
C ARG A 232 -8.09 -11.73 -1.10
N ILE A 233 -7.62 -12.10 0.09
CA ILE A 233 -6.19 -12.16 0.40
C ILE A 233 -5.82 -13.46 1.12
N TYR A 234 -4.81 -14.15 0.62
CA TYR A 234 -4.12 -15.26 1.30
C TYR A 234 -2.77 -14.80 1.83
N TYR A 235 -2.65 -14.71 3.16
CA TYR A 235 -1.43 -14.36 3.86
C TYR A 235 -0.55 -15.60 4.10
N ARG A 236 0.77 -15.41 4.15
CA ARG A 236 1.71 -16.44 4.62
C ARG A 236 1.40 -16.82 6.07
N GLY A 237 1.04 -15.85 6.91
CA GLY A 237 0.74 -16.05 8.33
C GLY A 237 1.93 -16.60 9.12
N GLY A 238 1.66 -17.18 10.29
CA GLY A 238 2.68 -17.83 11.12
C GLY A 238 3.14 -17.04 12.35
N ALA A 239 2.53 -15.89 12.66
CA ALA A 239 2.87 -15.15 13.87
C ALA A 239 2.19 -15.74 15.12
N SER A 240 2.90 -15.66 16.26
CA SER A 240 2.37 -16.04 17.56
C SER A 240 1.50 -14.94 18.16
N LYS A 241 0.73 -15.28 19.21
CA LYS A 241 -0.09 -14.31 19.97
C LYS A 241 0.73 -13.17 20.58
N GLU A 242 2.04 -13.34 20.78
CA GLU A 242 2.91 -12.30 21.35
C GLU A 242 2.96 -11.06 20.46
N ALA A 243 2.74 -11.21 19.15
CA ALA A 243 2.69 -10.09 18.20
C ALA A 243 1.52 -9.12 18.47
N ILE A 244 0.44 -9.58 19.11
CA ILE A 244 -0.75 -8.76 19.41
C ILE A 244 -0.43 -7.62 20.38
N ASP A 245 0.44 -7.89 21.35
CA ASP A 245 0.77 -6.97 22.45
C ASP A 245 2.01 -6.12 22.16
N LYS A 246 2.70 -6.34 21.03
CA LYS A 246 3.82 -5.52 20.60
C LYS A 246 3.34 -4.09 20.32
N GLU A 247 4.12 -3.12 20.77
CA GLU A 247 3.84 -1.71 20.51
C GLU A 247 3.96 -1.42 19.00
N VAL A 248 2.98 -0.71 18.46
CA VAL A 248 3.01 -0.21 17.09
C VAL A 248 3.45 1.26 17.15
N PRO A 249 4.74 1.58 16.98
CA PRO A 249 5.23 2.95 17.12
C PRO A 249 4.52 3.91 16.15
N GLN A 250 4.42 5.19 16.52
CA GLN A 250 3.75 6.18 15.68
C GLN A 250 4.55 6.52 14.41
N ASN A 251 5.89 6.59 14.52
CA ASN A 251 6.80 6.88 13.40
C ASN A 251 6.29 8.07 12.55
N ILE A 252 6.08 9.22 13.20
CA ILE A 252 5.38 10.38 12.63
C ILE A 252 6.21 11.03 11.51
N ASP A 253 7.50 11.21 11.71
CA ASP A 253 8.39 12.04 10.89
C ASP A 253 9.48 11.24 10.16
N MET A 254 9.47 9.91 10.28
CA MET A 254 10.44 9.05 9.61
C MET A 254 10.07 8.79 8.15
N TYR A 255 11.01 8.21 7.38
CA TYR A 255 10.70 7.63 6.07
C TYR A 255 9.63 6.54 6.22
N PRO A 256 8.44 6.72 5.63
CA PRO A 256 7.33 5.79 5.76
C PRO A 256 7.58 4.58 4.87
N ASP A 257 7.89 3.44 5.47
CA ASP A 257 7.92 2.17 4.75
C ASP A 257 7.50 1.06 5.73
N PRO A 258 6.75 0.03 5.28
CA PRO A 258 6.27 -1.06 6.13
C PRO A 258 7.32 -1.65 7.09
N TYR A 259 8.58 -1.77 6.67
CA TYR A 259 9.63 -2.35 7.51
C TYR A 259 9.87 -1.60 8.82
N ARG A 260 9.43 -0.34 8.94
CA ARG A 260 9.59 0.45 10.17
C ARG A 260 8.86 -0.12 11.39
N TRP A 261 7.91 -1.04 11.19
CA TRP A 261 7.14 -1.62 12.29
C TRP A 261 7.55 -3.04 12.68
N GLN A 262 8.24 -3.80 11.82
CA GLN A 262 8.76 -5.17 12.04
C GLN A 262 7.71 -6.26 12.33
N SER A 263 6.59 -5.91 12.96
CA SER A 263 5.49 -6.78 13.35
C SER A 263 4.19 -5.98 13.40
N MET A 264 3.08 -6.62 13.05
CA MET A 264 1.73 -6.06 13.15
C MET A 264 0.86 -6.90 14.09
N PRO A 265 -0.06 -6.27 14.85
CA PRO A 265 -0.93 -6.98 15.78
C PRO A 265 -2.08 -7.72 15.08
N ALA A 266 -2.35 -7.42 13.80
CA ALA A 266 -3.27 -8.16 12.95
C ALA A 266 -2.49 -9.02 11.95
N TYR A 267 -3.01 -10.20 11.58
CA TYR A 267 -2.51 -10.90 10.39
C TYR A 267 -3.10 -10.31 9.11
N GLY A 268 -4.34 -9.79 9.18
CA GLY A 268 -5.11 -9.32 8.04
C GLY A 268 -4.88 -7.85 7.74
N ILE A 269 -5.63 -6.95 8.40
CA ILE A 269 -5.53 -5.50 8.17
C ILE A 269 -5.48 -4.72 9.49
N TYR A 270 -4.50 -3.82 9.61
CA TYR A 270 -4.36 -2.89 10.71
C TYR A 270 -4.77 -1.48 10.28
N PHE A 271 -5.72 -0.90 11.02
CA PHE A 271 -6.19 0.47 10.83
C PHE A 271 -5.82 1.33 12.02
N ARG A 272 -5.22 2.49 11.77
CA ARG A 272 -4.90 3.49 12.80
C ARG A 272 -5.23 4.90 12.37
N CYS A 273 -5.87 5.69 13.23
CA CYS A 273 -6.25 7.08 12.95
C CYS A 273 -7.01 7.18 11.62
N VAL A 274 -8.16 6.51 11.52
CA VAL A 274 -9.01 6.47 10.33
C VAL A 274 -10.42 6.97 10.66
N LYS A 275 -11.04 7.73 9.77
CA LYS A 275 -12.42 8.22 9.93
C LYS A 275 -13.26 7.98 8.68
N GLY A 276 -14.46 7.43 8.83
CA GLY A 276 -15.32 7.10 7.69
C GLY A 276 -14.77 5.90 6.91
N LEU A 277 -14.62 4.77 7.60
CA LEU A 277 -14.09 3.53 7.05
C LEU A 277 -15.25 2.62 6.60
N ARG A 278 -15.21 2.13 5.35
CA ARG A 278 -16.15 1.13 4.85
C ARG A 278 -15.40 -0.09 4.33
N VAL A 279 -15.72 -1.26 4.87
CA VAL A 279 -15.10 -2.53 4.49
C VAL A 279 -16.20 -3.52 4.14
N SER A 280 -16.29 -3.95 2.87
CA SER A 280 -17.33 -4.88 2.44
C SER A 280 -16.82 -6.03 1.58
N ASP A 281 -17.46 -7.20 1.68
CA ASP A 281 -17.20 -8.33 0.78
C ASP A 281 -15.72 -8.77 0.81
N VAL A 282 -15.20 -8.98 2.03
CA VAL A 282 -13.79 -9.27 2.28
C VAL A 282 -13.59 -10.70 2.75
N VAL A 283 -12.69 -11.43 2.07
CA VAL A 283 -12.29 -12.80 2.38
C VAL A 283 -10.80 -12.84 2.73
N LEU A 284 -10.48 -13.14 3.99
CA LEU A 284 -9.09 -13.24 4.47
C LEU A 284 -8.76 -14.67 4.88
N ARG A 285 -7.60 -15.16 4.43
CA ARG A 285 -7.10 -16.51 4.69
C ARG A 285 -5.62 -16.46 5.04
N TYR A 286 -5.11 -17.49 5.70
CA TYR A 286 -3.68 -17.66 5.92
C TYR A 286 -3.23 -19.09 5.57
N ILE A 287 -1.98 -19.22 5.12
CA ILE A 287 -1.36 -20.51 4.75
C ILE A 287 -0.87 -21.23 6.01
N ASN A 288 -0.11 -20.52 6.86
CA ASN A 288 0.36 -21.02 8.14
C ASN A 288 -0.51 -20.47 9.26
N SER A 289 -0.76 -21.28 10.31
CA SER A 289 -1.56 -20.86 11.47
C SER A 289 -1.05 -19.54 12.04
N ASP A 290 -1.94 -18.58 12.21
CA ASP A 290 -1.64 -17.27 12.78
C ASP A 290 -2.60 -17.02 13.94
N GLU A 291 -2.05 -16.64 15.08
CA GLU A 291 -2.82 -16.45 16.32
C GLU A 291 -3.31 -15.00 16.49
N ARG A 292 -2.89 -14.09 15.60
CA ARG A 292 -3.37 -12.70 15.60
C ARG A 292 -4.82 -12.63 15.11
N PRO A 293 -5.55 -11.57 15.44
CA PRO A 293 -6.82 -11.27 14.80
C PRO A 293 -6.69 -10.88 13.32
N ALA A 294 -7.79 -11.04 12.59
CA ALA A 294 -7.91 -10.58 11.21
C ALA A 294 -7.87 -9.06 11.11
N PHE A 295 -8.53 -8.37 12.03
CA PHE A 295 -8.65 -6.92 12.04
C PHE A 295 -8.26 -6.32 13.39
N VAL A 296 -7.50 -5.24 13.34
CA VAL A 296 -7.24 -4.39 14.49
C VAL A 296 -7.52 -2.94 14.09
N LEU A 297 -8.37 -2.28 14.87
CA LEU A 297 -8.73 -0.87 14.71
C LEU A 297 -8.24 -0.11 15.93
N ASP A 298 -7.47 0.95 15.69
CA ASP A 298 -6.83 1.77 16.72
C ASP A 298 -7.08 3.26 16.44
N ASP A 299 -7.89 3.94 17.26
CA ASP A 299 -8.31 5.32 17.01
C ASP A 299 -9.06 5.44 15.66
N VAL A 300 -10.17 4.70 15.54
CA VAL A 300 -10.99 4.63 14.31
C VAL A 300 -12.42 5.09 14.58
N HIS A 301 -12.94 5.97 13.74
CA HIS A 301 -14.27 6.56 13.91
C HIS A 301 -15.14 6.37 12.67
N ASP A 302 -16.43 6.13 12.86
CA ASP A 302 -17.40 5.94 11.78
C ASP A 302 -17.00 4.78 10.85
N ALA A 303 -16.92 3.57 11.41
CA ALA A 303 -16.46 2.37 10.73
C ALA A 303 -17.60 1.37 10.50
N ASP A 304 -17.77 0.93 9.25
CA ASP A 304 -18.80 -0.03 8.85
C ASP A 304 -18.18 -1.24 8.16
N PHE A 305 -18.49 -2.43 8.66
CA PHE A 305 -18.04 -3.72 8.13
C PHE A 305 -19.25 -4.54 7.68
N TYR A 306 -19.22 -5.02 6.44
CA TYR A 306 -20.32 -5.77 5.86
C TYR A 306 -19.82 -7.01 5.12
N HIS A 307 -20.43 -8.17 5.34
CA HIS A 307 -20.12 -9.39 4.60
C HIS A 307 -18.62 -9.77 4.65
N ILE A 308 -18.17 -10.11 5.86
CA ILE A 308 -16.77 -10.44 6.16
C ILE A 308 -16.62 -11.94 6.38
N ASP A 309 -15.66 -12.57 5.72
CA ASP A 309 -15.30 -13.96 5.93
C ASP A 309 -13.79 -14.10 6.14
N ALA A 310 -13.37 -13.98 7.40
CA ALA A 310 -11.97 -14.08 7.80
C ALA A 310 -11.72 -15.39 8.55
N GLN A 311 -10.68 -16.12 8.15
CA GLN A 311 -10.23 -17.32 8.87
C GLN A 311 -9.69 -16.92 10.25
N LYS A 312 -9.97 -17.74 11.27
CA LYS A 312 -9.42 -17.55 12.61
C LYS A 312 -8.74 -18.81 13.12
N GLY A 313 -7.68 -18.61 13.90
CA GLY A 313 -7.08 -19.66 14.72
C GLY A 313 -8.09 -20.21 15.73
N LYS A 314 -7.79 -21.39 16.29
CA LYS A 314 -8.72 -22.10 17.21
C LYS A 314 -9.17 -21.23 18.39
N ASP A 315 -8.24 -20.43 18.91
CA ASP A 315 -8.45 -19.53 20.06
C ASP A 315 -8.26 -18.05 19.68
N ALA A 316 -8.12 -17.73 18.39
CA ALA A 316 -7.91 -16.37 17.90
C ALA A 316 -9.22 -15.60 17.79
N LEU A 317 -9.15 -14.30 18.08
CA LEU A 317 -10.26 -13.35 17.95
C LEU A 317 -10.31 -12.83 16.51
N ASN A 318 -11.45 -12.34 16.03
CA ASN A 318 -11.53 -11.75 14.69
C ASN A 318 -11.16 -10.25 14.70
N PHE A 319 -11.57 -9.54 15.75
CA PHE A 319 -11.43 -8.10 15.89
C PHE A 319 -10.81 -7.69 17.22
N ILE A 320 -9.96 -6.67 17.17
CA ILE A 320 -9.56 -5.87 18.33
C ILE A 320 -9.85 -4.40 18.02
N LEU A 321 -10.66 -3.77 18.87
CA LEU A 321 -11.00 -2.35 18.80
C LEU A 321 -10.33 -1.61 19.96
N LYS A 322 -9.63 -0.51 19.66
CA LYS A 322 -8.99 0.39 20.62
C LYS A 322 -9.40 1.83 20.29
N ASN A 323 -10.02 2.55 21.23
CA ASN A 323 -10.53 3.90 21.02
C ASN A 323 -11.37 4.07 19.74
N VAL A 324 -12.41 3.24 19.58
CA VAL A 324 -13.28 3.24 18.39
C VAL A 324 -14.63 3.87 18.70
N SER A 325 -15.22 4.60 17.76
CA SER A 325 -16.60 5.11 17.89
C SER A 325 -17.43 4.95 16.61
N ASN A 326 -18.74 4.80 16.77
CA ASN A 326 -19.69 4.57 15.68
C ASN A 326 -19.25 3.41 14.77
N PHE A 327 -19.04 2.25 15.39
CA PHE A 327 -18.69 1.02 14.71
C PHE A 327 -19.93 0.18 14.41
N SER A 328 -20.02 -0.40 13.22
CA SER A 328 -21.00 -1.41 12.86
C SER A 328 -20.34 -2.59 12.14
N ILE A 329 -20.85 -3.78 12.42
CA ILE A 329 -20.52 -5.00 11.69
C ILE A 329 -21.78 -5.81 11.43
N HIS A 330 -21.94 -6.28 10.19
CA HIS A 330 -23.10 -6.99 9.72
C HIS A 330 -22.71 -8.16 8.80
N GLN A 331 -23.34 -9.32 8.98
CA GLN A 331 -23.15 -10.52 8.15
C GLN A 331 -21.67 -10.98 8.10
N ALA A 332 -21.00 -10.96 9.24
CA ALA A 332 -19.64 -11.48 9.37
C ALA A 332 -19.65 -12.95 9.80
N ASN A 333 -18.92 -13.80 9.09
CA ASN A 333 -18.85 -15.24 9.39
C ASN A 333 -18.24 -15.47 10.78
N GLY A 334 -19.01 -16.11 11.67
CA GLY A 334 -18.58 -16.41 13.03
C GLY A 334 -18.48 -15.20 13.97
N VAL A 335 -19.11 -14.07 13.63
CA VAL A 335 -19.24 -12.87 14.47
C VAL A 335 -20.69 -12.39 14.43
N ASP A 336 -21.30 -12.15 15.59
CA ASP A 336 -22.66 -11.62 15.66
C ASP A 336 -22.73 -10.17 15.17
N ASP A 337 -23.83 -9.82 14.50
CA ASP A 337 -24.13 -8.45 14.10
C ASP A 337 -24.12 -7.50 15.30
N MET A 338 -23.43 -6.37 15.16
CA MET A 338 -23.19 -5.46 16.28
C MET A 338 -23.12 -4.00 15.83
N LYS A 339 -23.61 -3.10 16.69
CA LYS A 339 -23.38 -1.66 16.60
C LYS A 339 -22.86 -1.12 17.93
N LEU A 340 -21.73 -0.44 17.90
CA LEU A 340 -21.11 0.17 19.07
C LEU A 340 -21.01 1.68 18.88
N LYS A 341 -21.60 2.45 19.81
CA LYS A 341 -21.39 3.90 19.84
C LYS A 341 -19.94 4.24 20.21
N LYS A 342 -19.35 3.48 21.14
CA LYS A 342 -17.98 3.67 21.63
C LYS A 342 -17.40 2.34 22.14
N ALA A 343 -16.10 2.14 21.92
CA ALA A 343 -15.31 1.00 22.38
C ALA A 343 -13.90 1.48 22.76
N GLU A 344 -13.60 1.57 24.06
CA GLU A 344 -12.25 1.93 24.54
C GLU A 344 -11.25 0.80 24.29
N LYS A 345 -11.64 -0.42 24.67
CA LYS A 345 -10.95 -1.66 24.38
C LYS A 345 -11.98 -2.77 24.29
N THR A 346 -12.15 -3.38 23.12
CA THR A 346 -13.13 -4.45 22.89
C THR A 346 -12.53 -5.48 21.95
N VAL A 347 -12.79 -6.76 22.21
CA VAL A 347 -12.26 -7.88 21.42
C VAL A 347 -13.37 -8.90 21.19
N PHE A 348 -13.48 -9.46 19.98
CA PHE A 348 -14.51 -10.44 19.62
C PHE A 348 -14.15 -11.25 18.37
#